data_AF-A0A944Y5J7-F1
#
_entry.id   AF-A0A944Y5J7-F1
#
_cell.length_a   1.000
_cell.length_b   1.000
_cell.length_c   1.000
_cell.angle_alpha   90.00
_cell.angle_beta   90.00
_cell.angle_gamma   90.00
#
_symmetry.space_group_name_H-M   'P 1'
#
loop_
_entity.id
_entity.type
_entity.pdbx_description
1 polymer ?
#
loop_
_entity_poly.entity_id
_entity_poly.type
_entity_poly.pdbx_seq_one_letter_code
_entity_poly.pdbx_strand_id
1 'polypeptide(L)'
;MKYLLLTIYILCTPLWGKDCSYRNLTGTSKTVAGDRTEIFENPNDPGIRLSWVGMKAVNKEGIGKINKVIDGFESKLCDQFSSPEFKSKNPGVEVKVNKMDFKGYYITCTPSPACLSTVTELTAKIPAQDVPNAANPKNAKFELTSARAVNYQEGYIKSKVQVSYPDYKVNQSLSEFIDKKLSAAVKEATGSDISKIDLGDETFKIKLRESIAAIRAGKGDSVDPKMKPLVQALDDLLETPFVGTNNLEKEMKAALETAEGATVKGKYVVSTAISGDDLFVIVKDKSGKVLKIVGADARGLGVTNMETRYNQVAELYKGKGIQSTQDILDLSSRAITDADLKMDGSIERYKKAILERLESAGPGGLDDALKAAHLDYHQLSTTDSKFMQMRTAMIPNCVPKNACILDSITATHNLLKEMEVRGIDGHFGDSCLGGAYWMRKLKIPFPSAK
;
A
#
# COMPACT_ATOMS: atom_id res chain seq x y z
N MET A 1 70.03 31.92 3.87
CA MET A 1 69.78 30.54 3.37
C MET A 1 69.03 29.76 4.42
N LYS A 2 67.75 29.45 4.17
CA LYS A 2 67.04 28.20 4.53
C LYS A 2 65.58 28.37 4.10
N TYR A 3 65.29 27.96 2.86
CA TYR A 3 63.94 27.77 2.36
C TYR A 3 63.35 26.53 3.04
N LEU A 4 62.24 26.71 3.73
CA LEU A 4 61.40 25.62 4.21
C LEU A 4 60.51 25.19 3.05
N LEU A 5 60.79 24.01 2.47
CA LEU A 5 59.99 23.40 1.41
C LEU A 5 58.64 22.98 1.99
N LEU A 6 57.59 23.66 1.54
CA LEU A 6 56.19 23.37 1.77
C LEU A 6 55.78 22.20 0.86
N THR A 7 55.80 20.96 1.36
CA THR A 7 55.25 19.82 0.63
C THR A 7 53.75 19.76 0.86
N ILE A 8 52.99 20.45 0.03
CA ILE A 8 51.53 20.28 -0.05
C ILE A 8 51.27 18.93 -0.73
N TYR A 9 50.95 17.89 0.05
CA TYR A 9 50.26 16.72 -0.47
C TYR A 9 48.80 17.11 -0.76
N ILE A 10 48.56 17.68 -1.94
CA ILE A 10 47.22 17.69 -2.53
C ILE A 10 46.95 16.24 -2.96
N LEU A 11 46.33 15.46 -2.07
CA LEU A 11 45.56 14.30 -2.49
C LEU A 11 44.39 14.84 -3.32
N CYS A 12 44.62 14.97 -4.63
CA CYS A 12 43.56 14.98 -5.62
C CYS A 12 42.87 13.61 -5.57
N THR A 13 42.01 13.37 -4.57
CA THR A 13 40.82 12.58 -4.83
C THR A 13 39.97 13.47 -5.73
N PRO A 14 39.74 13.13 -7.00
CA PRO A 14 38.69 13.81 -7.73
C PRO A 14 37.42 13.61 -6.88
N LEU A 15 36.76 14.72 -6.54
CA LEU A 15 35.38 14.72 -6.06
C LEU A 15 34.53 14.10 -7.17
N TRP A 16 34.57 12.77 -7.30
CA TRP A 16 33.54 12.00 -7.96
C TRP A 16 32.36 12.10 -6.99
N GLY A 17 31.61 13.21 -7.13
CA GLY A 17 30.27 13.31 -6.60
C GLY A 17 29.54 12.02 -6.95
N LYS A 18 28.68 11.55 -6.05
CA LYS A 18 27.85 10.38 -6.36
C LYS A 18 26.93 10.79 -7.51
N ASP A 19 27.33 10.48 -8.75
CA ASP A 19 26.58 10.81 -9.98
C ASP A 19 25.19 10.16 -10.00
N CYS A 20 24.94 9.18 -9.12
CA CYS A 20 23.62 8.76 -8.70
C CYS A 20 23.39 9.04 -7.20
N SER A 21 22.34 9.78 -6.88
CA SER A 21 21.87 9.97 -5.50
C SER A 21 20.63 9.12 -5.23
N TYR A 22 20.70 8.24 -4.24
CA TYR A 22 19.56 7.46 -3.78
C TYR A 22 18.96 8.08 -2.52
N ARG A 23 17.65 8.29 -2.51
CA ARG A 23 16.90 8.69 -1.31
C ARG A 23 15.71 7.78 -1.09
N ASN A 24 15.66 7.18 0.10
CA ASN A 24 14.48 6.45 0.54
C ASN A 24 13.48 7.43 1.15
N LEU A 25 12.38 7.70 0.44
CA LEU A 25 11.33 8.60 0.89
C LEU A 25 10.12 7.88 1.48
N THR A 26 10.23 6.59 1.82
CA THR A 26 9.13 5.83 2.43
C THR A 26 9.01 6.05 3.95
N GLY A 27 9.96 6.77 4.55
CA GLY A 27 9.95 7.09 5.98
C GLY A 27 8.83 8.06 6.41
N THR A 28 8.69 8.21 7.73
CA THR A 28 7.69 9.10 8.37
C THR A 28 8.31 10.29 9.10
N SER A 29 9.63 10.52 8.97
CA SER A 29 10.23 11.72 9.53
C SER A 29 9.69 12.96 8.81
N LYS A 30 9.55 14.09 9.52
CA LYS A 30 9.00 15.32 8.93
C LYS A 30 9.72 15.73 7.65
N THR A 31 11.05 15.63 7.64
CA THR A 31 11.87 15.92 6.44
C THR A 31 11.54 14.97 5.30
N VAL A 32 11.48 13.66 5.54
CA VAL A 32 11.16 12.69 4.50
C VAL A 32 9.74 12.88 3.97
N ALA A 33 8.78 13.14 4.85
CA ALA A 33 7.39 13.42 4.48
C ALA A 33 7.28 14.73 3.66
N GLY A 34 8.01 15.78 4.04
CA GLY A 34 8.09 17.04 3.30
C GLY A 34 8.67 16.83 1.91
N ASP A 35 9.84 16.17 1.81
CA ASP A 35 10.49 15.89 0.52
C ASP A 35 9.61 15.03 -0.41
N ARG A 36 8.89 14.05 0.16
CA ARG A 36 7.92 13.23 -0.59
C ARG A 36 6.75 14.07 -1.11
N THR A 37 6.24 14.95 -0.26
CA THR A 37 5.13 15.86 -0.61
C THR A 37 5.55 16.83 -1.71
N GLU A 38 6.77 17.37 -1.65
CA GLU A 38 7.32 18.26 -2.68
C GLU A 38 7.36 17.57 -4.05
N ILE A 39 7.88 16.34 -4.14
CA ILE A 39 7.88 15.59 -5.40
C ILE A 39 6.45 15.26 -5.84
N PHE A 40 5.57 14.89 -4.90
CA PHE A 40 4.19 14.57 -5.20
C PHE A 40 3.39 15.80 -5.65
N GLU A 41 3.68 17.00 -5.18
CA GLU A 41 2.92 18.20 -5.52
C GLU A 41 3.53 18.99 -6.68
N ASN A 42 4.72 18.61 -7.15
CA ASN A 42 5.39 19.32 -8.24
C ASN A 42 4.86 18.90 -9.61
N PRO A 43 4.11 19.77 -10.32
CA PRO A 43 3.57 19.43 -11.64
C PRO A 43 4.64 19.44 -12.75
N ASN A 44 5.81 20.02 -12.49
CA ASN A 44 6.86 20.33 -13.47
C ASN A 44 8.22 19.70 -13.08
N ASP A 45 8.21 18.43 -12.69
CA ASP A 45 9.43 17.66 -12.41
C ASP A 45 9.50 16.45 -13.35
N PRO A 46 9.94 16.59 -14.62
CA PRO A 46 9.94 15.47 -15.56
C PRO A 46 10.87 14.34 -15.11
N GLY A 47 10.38 13.11 -15.19
CA GLY A 47 11.06 11.94 -14.64
C GLY A 47 10.53 10.62 -15.19
N ILE A 48 11.02 9.53 -14.60
CA ILE A 48 10.67 8.16 -14.95
C ILE A 48 10.16 7.44 -13.71
N ARG A 49 8.93 6.93 -13.78
CA ARG A 49 8.42 6.00 -12.78
C ARG A 49 8.90 4.59 -13.13
N LEU A 50 9.67 4.00 -12.23
CA LEU A 50 10.07 2.59 -12.29
C LEU A 50 9.27 1.80 -11.23
N SER A 51 8.31 0.99 -11.67
CA SER A 51 7.34 0.31 -10.79
C SER A 51 7.48 -1.20 -10.83
N TRP A 52 7.31 -1.84 -9.68
CA TRP A 52 7.20 -3.28 -9.56
C TRP A 52 5.84 -3.76 -10.05
N VAL A 53 5.83 -4.74 -10.95
CA VAL A 53 4.61 -5.35 -11.48
C VAL A 53 4.20 -6.53 -10.59
N GLY A 54 2.91 -6.63 -10.27
CA GLY A 54 2.38 -7.80 -9.56
C GLY A 54 2.77 -7.92 -8.08
N MET A 55 3.22 -6.83 -7.44
CA MET A 55 3.67 -6.83 -6.03
C MET A 55 2.70 -7.51 -5.05
N LYS A 56 1.39 -7.30 -5.21
CA LYS A 56 0.37 -7.97 -4.37
C LYS A 56 0.44 -9.49 -4.46
N ALA A 57 0.64 -10.04 -5.66
CA ALA A 57 0.75 -11.48 -5.89
C ALA A 57 2.07 -12.03 -5.35
N VAL A 58 3.16 -11.29 -5.56
CA VAL A 58 4.51 -11.66 -5.14
C VAL A 58 4.69 -11.57 -3.61
N ASN A 59 4.03 -10.63 -2.92
CA ASN A 59 4.04 -10.53 -1.45
C ASN A 59 3.50 -11.79 -0.75
N LYS A 60 2.69 -12.61 -1.43
CA LYS A 60 2.24 -13.91 -0.91
C LYS A 60 3.39 -14.90 -0.70
N GLU A 61 4.54 -14.68 -1.34
CA GLU A 61 5.78 -15.45 -1.15
C GLU A 61 6.51 -15.10 0.16
N GLY A 62 6.03 -14.06 0.87
CA GLY A 62 6.52 -13.60 2.17
C GLY A 62 7.18 -12.22 2.11
N ILE A 63 6.64 -11.24 2.84
CA ILE A 63 7.10 -9.84 2.84
C ILE A 63 8.60 -9.72 3.13
N GLY A 64 9.14 -10.46 4.12
CA GLY A 64 10.57 -10.44 4.41
C GLY A 64 11.46 -10.94 3.27
N LYS A 65 10.97 -11.88 2.45
CA LYS A 65 11.67 -12.34 1.24
C LYS A 65 11.65 -11.25 0.17
N ILE A 66 10.48 -10.64 -0.04
CA ILE A 66 10.33 -9.59 -1.05
C ILE A 66 11.14 -8.35 -0.69
N ASN A 67 11.15 -7.95 0.58
CA ASN A 67 12.00 -6.86 1.07
C ASN A 67 13.48 -7.14 0.77
N LYS A 68 13.99 -8.37 0.98
CA LYS A 68 15.37 -8.72 0.62
C LYS A 68 15.65 -8.60 -0.88
N VAL A 69 14.71 -8.99 -1.73
CA VAL A 69 14.83 -8.83 -3.19
C VAL A 69 14.90 -7.34 -3.55
N ILE A 70 14.02 -6.53 -2.95
CA ILE A 70 13.98 -5.08 -3.12
C ILE A 70 15.27 -4.42 -2.63
N ASP A 71 15.76 -4.74 -1.43
CA ASP A 71 17.00 -4.20 -0.88
C ASP A 71 18.22 -4.58 -1.74
N GLY A 72 18.26 -5.83 -2.22
CA GLY A 72 19.28 -6.33 -3.14
C GLY A 72 19.24 -5.65 -4.51
N PHE A 73 18.06 -5.26 -4.97
CA PHE A 73 17.88 -4.45 -6.17
C PHE A 73 18.32 -2.99 -5.95
N GLU A 74 17.89 -2.38 -4.85
CA GLU A 74 18.19 -0.98 -4.50
C GLU A 74 19.69 -0.73 -4.38
N SER A 75 20.42 -1.66 -3.76
CA SER A 75 21.88 -1.58 -3.66
C SER A 75 22.59 -1.52 -5.01
N LYS A 76 21.97 -2.02 -6.09
CA LYS A 76 22.56 -2.09 -7.44
C LYS A 76 22.02 -1.04 -8.41
N LEU A 77 20.86 -0.45 -8.12
CA LEU A 77 20.18 0.46 -9.05
C LEU A 77 21.05 1.69 -9.34
N CYS A 78 21.63 2.32 -8.32
CA CYS A 78 22.53 3.47 -8.53
C CYS A 78 23.87 3.10 -9.16
N ASP A 79 24.34 1.85 -9.02
CA ASP A 79 25.57 1.39 -9.64
C ASP A 79 25.47 1.37 -11.17
N GLN A 80 24.28 1.12 -11.71
CA GLN A 80 24.04 1.18 -13.17
C GLN A 80 24.27 2.59 -13.71
N PHE A 81 23.69 3.60 -13.05
CA PHE A 81 23.85 5.02 -13.39
C PHE A 81 25.25 5.56 -13.05
N SER A 82 25.98 4.88 -12.17
CA SER A 82 27.35 5.24 -11.78
C SER A 82 28.42 4.41 -12.49
N SER A 83 28.04 3.55 -13.44
CA SER A 83 28.98 2.68 -14.13
C SER A 83 29.92 3.47 -15.06
N PRO A 84 31.20 3.07 -15.23
CA PRO A 84 32.12 3.75 -16.16
C PRO A 84 31.60 3.81 -17.60
N GLU A 85 30.88 2.77 -18.03
CA GLU A 85 30.24 2.74 -19.35
C GLU A 85 29.16 3.81 -19.47
N PHE A 86 28.27 3.93 -18.48
CA PHE A 86 27.22 4.95 -18.49
C PHE A 86 27.83 6.36 -18.49
N LYS A 87 28.82 6.60 -17.63
CA LYS A 87 29.48 7.92 -17.50
C LYS A 87 30.23 8.35 -18.75
N SER A 88 30.95 7.43 -19.39
CA SER A 88 31.70 7.74 -20.62
C SER A 88 30.77 8.08 -21.79
N LYS A 89 29.60 7.43 -21.86
CA LYS A 89 28.58 7.70 -22.89
C LYS A 89 27.71 8.94 -22.58
N ASN A 90 27.59 9.33 -21.31
CA ASN A 90 26.69 10.39 -20.87
C ASN A 90 27.38 11.35 -19.90
N PRO A 91 28.42 12.08 -20.35
CA PRO A 91 29.17 12.99 -19.49
C PRO A 91 28.27 14.11 -18.95
N GLY A 92 28.35 14.37 -17.65
CA GLY A 92 27.59 15.43 -16.98
C GLY A 92 26.12 15.09 -16.69
N VAL A 93 25.69 13.84 -16.92
CA VAL A 93 24.37 13.38 -16.50
C VAL A 93 24.41 12.94 -15.04
N GLU A 94 23.67 13.64 -14.19
CA GLU A 94 23.44 13.25 -12.80
C GLU A 94 22.05 12.63 -12.67
N VAL A 95 21.93 11.57 -11.86
CA VAL A 95 20.68 10.84 -11.65
C VAL A 95 20.28 10.90 -10.18
N LYS A 96 18.99 11.11 -9.91
CA LYS A 96 18.40 11.03 -8.58
C LYS A 96 17.32 9.96 -8.57
N VAL A 97 17.46 8.99 -7.68
CA VAL A 97 16.51 7.89 -7.49
C VAL A 97 15.82 8.09 -6.15
N ASN A 98 14.51 8.38 -6.19
CA ASN A 98 13.68 8.49 -5.01
C ASN A 98 12.79 7.26 -4.87
N LYS A 99 12.89 6.52 -3.76
CA LYS A 99 11.91 5.48 -3.43
C LYS A 99 10.69 6.18 -2.83
N MET A 100 9.67 6.37 -3.65
CA MET A 100 8.47 7.13 -3.28
C MET A 100 7.49 6.31 -2.44
N ASP A 101 7.40 5.02 -2.75
CA ASP A 101 6.49 4.06 -2.14
C ASP A 101 7.10 2.66 -2.17
N PHE A 102 6.42 1.67 -1.58
CA PHE A 102 6.88 0.28 -1.67
C PHE A 102 6.78 -0.30 -3.10
N LYS A 103 5.90 0.25 -3.94
CA LYS A 103 5.61 -0.18 -5.32
C LYS A 103 6.65 0.31 -6.34
N GLY A 104 7.60 1.19 -5.96
CA GLY A 104 8.82 1.46 -6.73
C GLY A 104 9.40 2.87 -6.56
N TYR A 105 10.08 3.32 -7.62
CA TYR A 105 10.96 4.48 -7.63
C TYR A 105 10.48 5.57 -8.61
N TYR A 106 10.85 6.81 -8.30
CA TYR A 106 10.80 7.94 -9.20
C TYR A 106 12.21 8.46 -9.48
N ILE A 107 12.59 8.44 -10.75
CA ILE A 107 13.95 8.73 -11.20
C ILE A 107 13.93 10.04 -11.98
N THR A 108 14.68 11.03 -11.50
CA THR A 108 14.91 12.30 -12.19
C THR A 108 16.39 12.41 -12.56
N CYS A 109 16.73 13.33 -13.46
CA CYS A 109 18.12 13.52 -13.87
C CYS A 109 18.40 14.98 -14.27
N THR A 110 19.67 15.35 -14.28
CA THR A 110 20.15 16.67 -14.68
C THR A 110 21.12 16.52 -15.86
N PRO A 111 21.00 17.33 -16.93
CA PRO A 111 19.95 18.33 -17.18
C PRO A 111 18.63 17.70 -17.68
N SER A 112 17.53 17.94 -16.95
CA SER A 112 16.16 17.58 -17.39
C SER A 112 15.63 18.60 -18.40
N PRO A 113 14.84 18.22 -19.43
CA PRO A 113 14.39 16.85 -19.76
C PRO A 113 15.34 16.10 -20.71
N ALA A 114 16.51 16.66 -21.03
CA ALA A 114 17.42 16.14 -22.06
C ALA A 114 17.98 14.75 -21.73
N CYS A 115 18.33 14.51 -20.47
CA CYS A 115 18.89 13.23 -20.01
C CYS A 115 17.85 12.10 -19.91
N LEU A 116 16.54 12.39 -19.96
CA LEU A 116 15.50 11.39 -19.70
C LEU A 116 15.46 10.29 -20.74
N SER A 117 15.82 10.55 -22.00
CA SER A 117 15.83 9.51 -23.04
C SER A 117 16.84 8.41 -22.69
N THR A 118 18.08 8.79 -22.32
CA THR A 118 19.11 7.85 -21.88
C THR A 118 18.69 7.07 -20.62
N VAL A 119 18.16 7.76 -19.61
CA VAL A 119 17.72 7.10 -18.37
C VAL A 119 16.58 6.12 -18.66
N THR A 120 15.64 6.49 -19.55
CA THR A 120 14.54 5.61 -19.99
C THR A 120 15.09 4.34 -20.62
N GLU A 121 16.02 4.46 -21.57
CA GLU A 121 16.64 3.31 -22.24
C GLU A 121 17.35 2.36 -21.28
N LEU A 122 18.03 2.89 -20.24
CA LEU A 122 18.67 2.06 -19.23
C LEU A 122 17.64 1.35 -18.36
N THR A 123 16.64 2.08 -17.87
CA THR A 123 15.59 1.51 -17.00
C THR A 123 14.76 0.43 -17.70
N ALA A 124 14.53 0.56 -19.01
CA ALA A 124 13.83 -0.44 -19.81
C ALA A 124 14.62 -1.76 -20.00
N LYS A 125 15.93 -1.75 -19.74
CA LYS A 125 16.81 -2.94 -19.84
C LYS A 125 17.02 -3.64 -18.50
N ILE A 126 16.48 -3.10 -17.41
CA ILE A 126 16.62 -3.71 -16.09
C ILE A 126 15.88 -5.07 -16.09
N PRO A 127 16.56 -6.18 -15.81
CA PRO A 127 15.93 -7.49 -15.83
C PRO A 127 14.97 -7.67 -14.65
N ALA A 128 13.99 -8.55 -14.81
CA ALA A 128 13.16 -9.02 -13.71
C ALA A 128 14.03 -9.66 -12.61
N GLN A 129 13.66 -9.42 -11.34
CA GLN A 129 14.41 -9.93 -10.20
C GLN A 129 13.93 -11.33 -9.82
N ASP A 130 14.84 -12.21 -9.44
CA ASP A 130 14.50 -13.55 -8.95
C ASP A 130 13.90 -13.48 -7.54
N VAL A 131 12.81 -14.21 -7.33
CA VAL A 131 12.21 -14.45 -6.01
C VAL A 131 12.68 -15.82 -5.50
N PRO A 132 13.63 -15.88 -4.55
CA PRO A 132 14.23 -17.15 -4.16
C PRO A 132 13.21 -18.11 -3.56
N ASN A 133 13.21 -19.37 -4.01
CA ASN A 133 12.31 -20.41 -3.50
C ASN A 133 10.83 -19.96 -3.51
N ALA A 134 10.37 -19.31 -4.58
CA ALA A 134 8.95 -18.99 -4.73
C ALA A 134 8.12 -20.28 -4.71
N ALA A 135 7.10 -20.33 -3.87
CA ALA A 135 6.17 -21.44 -3.75
C ALA A 135 5.29 -21.54 -4.99
N ASN A 136 4.94 -20.40 -5.61
CA ASN A 136 4.26 -20.36 -6.90
C ASN A 136 5.25 -20.02 -8.02
N PRO A 137 5.42 -20.90 -9.04
CA PRO A 137 6.29 -20.62 -10.19
C PRO A 137 5.93 -19.33 -10.93
N LYS A 138 4.65 -18.92 -10.92
CA LYS A 138 4.21 -17.66 -11.54
C LYS A 138 4.76 -16.41 -10.83
N ASN A 139 5.20 -16.56 -9.59
CA ASN A 139 5.78 -15.48 -8.77
C ASN A 139 7.30 -15.59 -8.67
N ALA A 140 7.95 -16.49 -9.42
CA ALA A 140 9.39 -16.70 -9.35
C ALA A 140 10.20 -15.50 -9.87
N LYS A 141 9.57 -14.62 -10.64
CA LYS A 141 10.14 -13.39 -11.16
C LYS A 141 9.33 -12.19 -10.69
N PHE A 142 10.05 -11.13 -10.32
CA PHE A 142 9.47 -9.85 -9.95
C PHE A 142 9.81 -8.84 -11.04
N GLU A 143 8.83 -8.57 -11.89
CA GLU A 143 8.98 -7.72 -13.07
C GLU A 143 8.94 -6.23 -12.73
N LEU A 144 9.54 -5.43 -13.60
CA LEU A 144 9.57 -3.97 -13.51
C LEU A 144 8.98 -3.37 -14.79
N THR A 145 8.25 -2.28 -14.63
CA THR A 145 7.76 -1.44 -15.72
C THR A 145 8.31 -0.03 -15.57
N SER A 146 8.54 0.67 -16.69
CA SER A 146 9.07 2.03 -16.69
C SER A 146 8.22 2.96 -17.54
N ALA A 147 7.89 4.13 -16.98
CA ALA A 147 7.06 5.13 -17.63
C ALA A 147 7.69 6.52 -17.50
N ARG A 148 8.03 7.14 -18.64
CA ARG A 148 8.41 8.55 -18.71
C ARG A 148 7.16 9.44 -18.56
N ALA A 149 7.29 10.49 -17.75
CA ALA A 149 6.21 11.39 -17.43
C ALA A 149 6.71 12.81 -17.13
N VAL A 150 5.78 13.78 -17.17
CA VAL A 150 6.08 15.19 -16.86
C VAL A 150 6.16 15.45 -15.34
N ASN A 151 5.66 14.54 -14.52
CA ASN A 151 5.75 14.54 -13.05
C ASN A 151 5.55 13.12 -12.48
N TYR A 152 5.64 12.97 -11.16
CA TYR A 152 5.54 11.67 -10.47
C TYR A 152 4.17 11.02 -10.63
N GLN A 153 3.10 11.80 -10.54
CA GLN A 153 1.73 11.29 -10.51
C GLN A 153 1.32 10.74 -11.87
N GLU A 154 1.63 11.46 -12.94
CA GLU A 154 1.43 10.94 -14.30
C GLU A 154 2.27 9.67 -14.52
N GLY A 155 3.51 9.65 -14.03
CA GLY A 155 4.36 8.46 -14.11
C GLY A 155 3.77 7.26 -13.37
N TYR A 156 3.20 7.48 -12.19
CA TYR A 156 2.51 6.45 -11.41
C TYR A 156 1.37 5.81 -12.22
N ILE A 157 0.47 6.64 -12.75
CA ILE A 157 -0.68 6.17 -13.53
C ILE A 157 -0.21 5.48 -14.81
N LYS A 158 0.68 6.11 -15.60
CA LYS A 158 1.21 5.52 -16.83
C LYS A 158 1.83 4.15 -16.63
N SER A 159 2.61 3.97 -15.55
CA SER A 159 3.26 2.69 -15.26
C SER A 159 2.25 1.55 -15.06
N LYS A 160 1.07 1.86 -14.49
CA LYS A 160 -0.03 0.90 -14.35
C LYS A 160 -0.78 0.69 -15.66
N VAL A 161 -1.11 1.79 -16.35
CA VAL A 161 -1.83 1.74 -17.63
C VAL A 161 -1.09 0.87 -18.64
N GLN A 162 0.23 0.97 -18.72
CA GLN A 162 1.04 0.13 -19.62
C GLN A 162 0.94 -1.37 -19.34
N VAL A 163 0.73 -1.76 -18.09
CA VAL A 163 0.58 -3.17 -17.69
C VAL A 163 -0.85 -3.65 -17.98
N SER A 164 -1.84 -2.83 -17.62
CA SER A 164 -3.25 -3.22 -17.65
C SER A 164 -3.93 -2.98 -19.00
N TYR A 165 -3.40 -2.07 -19.81
CA TYR A 165 -3.95 -1.66 -21.11
C TYR A 165 -2.86 -1.66 -22.19
N PRO A 166 -2.57 -2.83 -22.80
CA PRO A 166 -1.51 -2.95 -23.81
C PRO A 166 -1.73 -2.10 -25.08
N ASP A 167 -2.96 -1.63 -25.30
CA ASP A 167 -3.31 -0.75 -26.41
C ASP A 167 -2.93 0.72 -26.16
N TYR A 168 -2.64 1.10 -24.91
CA TYR A 168 -2.14 2.44 -24.60
C TYR A 168 -0.80 2.70 -25.28
N LYS A 169 -0.70 3.86 -25.94
CA LYS A 169 0.55 4.32 -26.57
C LYS A 169 1.13 5.44 -25.73
N VAL A 170 2.44 5.37 -25.46
CA VAL A 170 3.15 6.33 -24.59
C VAL A 170 3.03 7.79 -25.07
N ASN A 171 2.82 8.00 -26.37
CA ASN A 171 2.65 9.32 -26.98
C ASN A 171 1.19 9.82 -26.98
N GLN A 172 0.23 9.01 -26.54
CA GLN A 172 -1.18 9.39 -26.43
C GLN A 172 -1.41 10.19 -25.15
N SER A 173 -2.27 11.22 -25.23
CA SER A 173 -2.75 11.95 -24.05
C SER A 173 -3.35 10.99 -23.02
N LEU A 174 -2.82 11.04 -21.79
CA LEU A 174 -3.26 10.15 -20.71
C LEU A 174 -4.70 10.46 -20.29
N SER A 175 -5.05 11.74 -20.15
CA SER A 175 -6.40 12.16 -19.74
C SER A 175 -7.46 11.74 -20.77
N GLU A 176 -7.20 11.94 -22.06
CA GLU A 176 -8.11 11.52 -23.14
C GLU A 176 -8.26 9.99 -23.21
N PHE A 177 -7.15 9.25 -23.02
CA PHE A 177 -7.19 7.80 -22.97
C PHE A 177 -8.07 7.31 -21.81
N ILE A 178 -7.87 7.88 -20.62
CA ILE A 178 -8.62 7.52 -19.43
C ILE A 178 -10.10 7.89 -19.57
N ASP A 179 -10.40 9.09 -20.04
CA ASP A 179 -11.76 9.56 -20.29
C ASP A 179 -12.53 8.60 -21.22
N LYS A 180 -11.90 8.22 -22.34
CA LYS A 180 -12.48 7.28 -23.30
C LYS A 180 -12.72 5.89 -22.69
N LYS A 181 -11.72 5.33 -21.99
CA LYS A 181 -11.83 3.99 -21.39
C LYS A 181 -12.86 3.94 -20.29
N LEU A 182 -12.90 4.95 -19.43
CA LEU A 182 -13.85 5.05 -18.34
C LEU A 182 -15.28 5.23 -18.85
N SER A 183 -15.49 6.14 -19.80
CA SER A 183 -16.81 6.36 -20.44
C SER A 183 -17.35 5.08 -21.10
N ALA A 184 -16.48 4.35 -21.83
CA ALA A 184 -16.85 3.09 -22.45
C ALA A 184 -17.22 2.02 -21.40
N ALA A 185 -16.39 1.88 -20.36
CA ALA A 185 -16.62 0.89 -19.31
C ALA A 185 -17.90 1.14 -18.50
N VAL A 186 -18.18 2.41 -18.17
CA VAL A 186 -19.44 2.80 -17.52
C VAL A 186 -20.63 2.48 -18.39
N LYS A 187 -20.57 2.84 -19.69
CA LYS A 187 -21.67 2.60 -20.63
C LYS A 187 -21.95 1.12 -20.81
N GLU A 188 -20.90 0.30 -20.86
CA GLU A 188 -21.04 -1.15 -20.93
C GLU A 188 -21.68 -1.74 -19.67
N ALA A 189 -21.27 -1.28 -18.49
CA ALA A 189 -21.75 -1.77 -17.19
C ALA A 189 -23.19 -1.33 -16.85
N THR A 190 -23.55 -0.08 -17.19
CA THR A 190 -24.81 0.56 -16.77
C THR A 190 -25.83 0.70 -17.91
N GLY A 191 -25.40 0.57 -19.16
CA GLY A 191 -26.22 0.93 -20.34
C GLY A 191 -26.40 2.44 -20.54
N SER A 192 -25.87 3.28 -19.65
CA SER A 192 -26.07 4.73 -19.64
C SER A 192 -24.77 5.47 -19.94
N ASP A 193 -24.89 6.66 -20.53
CA ASP A 193 -23.75 7.56 -20.62
C ASP A 193 -23.35 8.01 -19.21
N ILE A 194 -22.05 8.22 -19.00
CA ILE A 194 -21.46 8.52 -17.69
C ILE A 194 -22.02 9.78 -17.02
N SER A 195 -22.43 10.79 -17.80
CA SER A 195 -23.08 12.01 -17.29
C SER A 195 -24.52 11.81 -16.83
N LYS A 196 -25.10 10.63 -17.08
CA LYS A 196 -26.49 10.25 -16.76
C LYS A 196 -26.57 9.11 -15.74
N ILE A 197 -25.45 8.75 -15.10
CA ILE A 197 -25.45 7.74 -14.04
C ILE A 197 -26.41 8.16 -12.93
N ASP A 198 -27.30 7.25 -12.53
CA ASP A 198 -28.06 7.37 -11.29
C ASP A 198 -27.22 6.88 -10.11
N LEU A 199 -26.71 7.83 -9.32
CA LEU A 199 -26.00 7.53 -8.06
C LEU A 199 -26.92 7.00 -6.96
N GLY A 200 -28.25 7.01 -7.15
CA GLY A 200 -29.23 6.39 -6.26
C GLY A 200 -29.52 4.92 -6.56
N ASP A 201 -28.99 4.34 -7.64
CA ASP A 201 -29.23 2.94 -8.00
C ASP A 201 -28.45 1.99 -7.07
N GLU A 202 -29.10 1.62 -5.95
CA GLU A 202 -28.55 0.68 -4.99
C GLU A 202 -28.39 -0.74 -5.56
N THR A 203 -29.18 -1.13 -6.56
CA THR A 203 -29.03 -2.45 -7.21
C THR A 203 -27.71 -2.52 -7.96
N PHE A 204 -27.40 -1.47 -8.73
CA PHE A 204 -26.12 -1.36 -9.42
C PHE A 204 -24.95 -1.26 -8.43
N LYS A 205 -25.05 -0.46 -7.36
CA LYS A 205 -23.98 -0.37 -6.36
C LYS A 205 -23.68 -1.70 -5.68
N ILE A 206 -24.71 -2.48 -5.33
CA ILE A 206 -24.52 -3.83 -4.79
C ILE A 206 -23.75 -4.69 -5.79
N LYS A 207 -24.19 -4.72 -7.05
CA LYS A 207 -23.51 -5.46 -8.13
C LYS A 207 -22.05 -5.01 -8.31
N LEU A 208 -21.78 -3.71 -8.22
CA LEU A 208 -20.43 -3.14 -8.30
C LEU A 208 -19.57 -3.62 -7.12
N ARG A 209 -20.05 -3.49 -5.88
CA ARG A 209 -19.32 -3.94 -4.68
C ARG A 209 -19.00 -5.44 -4.74
N GLU A 210 -19.96 -6.27 -5.14
CA GLU A 210 -19.78 -7.71 -5.30
C GLU A 210 -18.77 -8.06 -6.39
N SER A 211 -18.85 -7.37 -7.54
CA SER A 211 -17.90 -7.55 -8.65
C SER A 211 -16.48 -7.18 -8.24
N ILE A 212 -16.31 -6.06 -7.53
CA ILE A 212 -15.01 -5.64 -6.98
C ILE A 212 -14.48 -6.70 -6.00
N ALA A 213 -15.32 -7.12 -5.04
CA ALA A 213 -14.92 -8.11 -4.04
C ALA A 213 -14.51 -9.45 -4.68
N ALA A 214 -15.25 -9.92 -5.69
CA ALA A 214 -14.95 -11.15 -6.41
C ALA A 214 -13.64 -11.07 -7.21
N ILE A 215 -13.40 -9.97 -7.95
CA ILE A 215 -12.13 -9.75 -8.66
C ILE A 215 -10.95 -9.75 -7.69
N ARG A 216 -11.08 -9.00 -6.57
CA ARG A 216 -10.03 -8.92 -5.54
C ARG A 216 -9.77 -10.26 -4.85
N ALA A 217 -10.79 -11.11 -4.73
CA ALA A 217 -10.66 -12.48 -4.22
C ALA A 217 -10.08 -13.47 -5.25
N GLY A 218 -9.67 -13.03 -6.44
CA GLY A 218 -9.16 -13.89 -7.50
C GLY A 218 -10.25 -14.72 -8.20
N LYS A 219 -11.52 -14.36 -8.02
CA LYS A 219 -12.69 -14.98 -8.66
C LYS A 219 -13.20 -14.11 -9.82
N GLY A 220 -12.28 -13.45 -10.52
CA GLY A 220 -12.60 -12.55 -11.63
C GLY A 220 -13.35 -13.24 -12.77
N ASP A 221 -13.16 -14.54 -12.96
CA ASP A 221 -13.83 -15.31 -14.02
C ASP A 221 -15.34 -15.41 -13.83
N SER A 222 -15.83 -15.45 -12.59
CA SER A 222 -17.26 -15.50 -12.27
C SER A 222 -17.96 -14.14 -12.28
N VAL A 223 -17.22 -13.05 -12.48
CA VAL A 223 -17.80 -11.70 -12.54
C VAL A 223 -18.38 -11.45 -13.93
N ASP A 224 -19.52 -10.75 -13.98
CA ASP A 224 -20.15 -10.31 -15.22
C ASP A 224 -19.11 -9.64 -16.14
N PRO A 225 -18.91 -10.13 -17.38
CA PRO A 225 -17.97 -9.56 -18.33
C PRO A 225 -18.14 -8.05 -18.53
N LYS A 226 -19.36 -7.51 -18.42
CA LYS A 226 -19.63 -6.07 -18.55
C LYS A 226 -19.14 -5.24 -17.37
N MET A 227 -19.00 -5.86 -16.19
CA MET A 227 -18.50 -5.18 -14.98
C MET A 227 -16.98 -5.16 -14.91
N LYS A 228 -16.29 -6.14 -15.51
CA LYS A 228 -14.82 -6.25 -15.42
C LYS A 228 -14.10 -5.00 -15.93
N PRO A 229 -14.46 -4.41 -17.10
CA PRO A 229 -13.82 -3.20 -17.60
C PRO A 229 -13.99 -2.01 -16.65
N LEU A 230 -15.16 -1.88 -16.01
CA LEU A 230 -15.42 -0.80 -15.05
C LEU A 230 -14.57 -0.96 -13.79
N VAL A 231 -14.55 -2.16 -13.20
CA VAL A 231 -13.72 -2.42 -12.01
C VAL A 231 -12.24 -2.18 -12.32
N GLN A 232 -11.76 -2.65 -13.47
CA GLN A 232 -10.39 -2.43 -13.91
C GLN A 232 -10.09 -0.93 -14.09
N ALA A 233 -10.99 -0.18 -14.73
CA ALA A 233 -10.82 1.26 -14.92
C ALA A 233 -10.74 2.03 -13.59
N LEU A 234 -11.60 1.69 -12.62
CA LEU A 234 -11.62 2.31 -11.29
C LEU A 234 -10.36 1.99 -10.45
N ASP A 235 -9.75 0.81 -10.63
CA ASP A 235 -8.52 0.42 -9.92
C ASP A 235 -7.26 0.96 -10.61
N ASP A 236 -7.15 0.81 -11.93
CA ASP A 236 -5.89 1.06 -12.64
C ASP A 236 -5.76 2.49 -13.17
N LEU A 237 -6.85 3.11 -13.61
CA LEU A 237 -6.81 4.44 -14.23
C LEU A 237 -6.95 5.58 -13.22
N LEU A 238 -7.59 5.31 -12.08
CA LEU A 238 -7.95 6.33 -11.08
C LEU A 238 -7.25 6.14 -9.73
N GLU A 239 -6.41 5.11 -9.54
CA GLU A 239 -5.57 5.01 -8.34
C GLU A 239 -4.35 5.90 -8.44
N THR A 240 -4.23 6.84 -7.52
CA THR A 240 -3.05 7.69 -7.34
C THR A 240 -2.25 7.23 -6.11
N PRO A 241 -0.94 7.54 -6.04
CA PRO A 241 -0.15 7.19 -4.87
C PRO A 241 -0.62 7.98 -3.65
N PHE A 242 -0.75 7.30 -2.52
CA PHE A 242 -1.04 7.95 -1.24
C PHE A 242 0.24 8.58 -0.68
N VAL A 243 0.16 9.84 -0.22
CA VAL A 243 1.31 10.59 0.33
C VAL A 243 1.66 10.12 1.74
N GLY A 244 0.80 9.35 2.43
CA GLY A 244 1.09 8.76 3.73
C GLY A 244 1.83 7.42 3.61
N THR A 245 2.82 7.19 4.47
CA THR A 245 3.43 5.87 4.62
C THR A 245 3.03 5.26 5.94
N ASN A 246 2.33 4.13 5.85
CA ASN A 246 1.93 3.35 7.01
C ASN A 246 3.06 2.37 7.34
N ASN A 247 3.94 2.76 8.27
CA ASN A 247 5.02 1.90 8.73
C ASN A 247 4.55 1.09 9.94
N LEU A 248 3.85 -0.02 9.67
CA LEU A 248 3.32 -0.89 10.71
C LEU A 248 4.38 -1.32 11.74
N GLU A 249 5.62 -1.59 11.32
CA GLU A 249 6.69 -1.99 12.24
C GLU A 249 7.01 -0.88 13.24
N LYS A 250 7.12 0.37 12.77
CA LYS A 250 7.35 1.54 13.65
C LYS A 250 6.17 1.75 14.59
N GLU A 251 4.95 1.72 14.07
CA GLU A 251 3.72 1.90 14.86
C GLU A 251 3.58 0.80 15.91
N MET A 252 3.88 -0.45 15.56
CA MET A 252 3.88 -1.59 16.48
C MET A 252 4.96 -1.46 17.55
N LYS A 253 6.18 -1.09 17.17
CA LYS A 253 7.28 -0.90 18.13
C LYS A 253 6.92 0.20 19.13
N ALA A 254 6.43 1.33 18.65
CA ALA A 254 5.93 2.40 19.50
C ALA A 254 4.82 1.88 20.44
N ALA A 255 3.79 1.23 19.90
CA ALA A 255 2.67 0.75 20.71
C ALA A 255 3.07 -0.34 21.73
N LEU A 256 4.09 -1.16 21.45
CA LEU A 256 4.65 -2.15 22.38
C LEU A 256 5.50 -1.51 23.48
N GLU A 257 6.30 -0.50 23.15
CA GLU A 257 7.25 0.16 24.08
C GLU A 257 6.58 1.23 24.95
N THR A 258 5.43 1.78 24.52
CA THR A 258 4.77 2.89 25.21
C THR A 258 4.08 2.42 26.51
N ALA A 259 4.39 3.08 27.63
CA ALA A 259 3.72 2.89 28.92
C ALA A 259 2.41 3.69 29.04
N GLU A 260 2.24 4.69 28.17
CA GLU A 260 1.04 5.50 28.00
C GLU A 260 0.02 4.81 27.06
N GLY A 261 -1.26 4.89 27.42
CA GLY A 261 -2.36 4.29 26.68
C GLY A 261 -3.67 4.53 27.42
N ALA A 262 -4.79 4.11 26.82
CA ALA A 262 -6.08 4.22 27.48
C ALA A 262 -6.08 3.34 28.74
N THR A 263 -6.14 3.95 29.91
CA THR A 263 -6.17 3.23 31.18
C THR A 263 -7.59 2.78 31.47
N VAL A 264 -7.81 1.47 31.48
CA VAL A 264 -9.14 0.88 31.70
C VAL A 264 -9.31 0.60 33.20
N LYS A 265 -10.03 1.48 33.90
CA LYS A 265 -10.35 1.42 35.34
C LYS A 265 -9.16 1.04 36.25
N GLY A 266 -7.95 1.45 35.86
CA GLY A 266 -6.73 1.08 36.58
C GLY A 266 -6.53 -0.44 36.69
N LYS A 267 -6.83 -1.20 35.63
CA LYS A 267 -6.48 -2.64 35.51
C LYS A 267 -5.50 -2.88 34.36
N TYR A 268 -5.81 -2.29 33.21
CA TYR A 268 -5.06 -2.46 31.98
C TYR A 268 -4.65 -1.12 31.38
N VAL A 269 -3.57 -1.16 30.61
CA VAL A 269 -3.20 -0.11 29.65
C VAL A 269 -3.43 -0.69 28.26
N VAL A 270 -4.22 0.00 27.44
CA VAL A 270 -4.48 -0.39 26.06
C VAL A 270 -3.80 0.60 25.12
N SER A 271 -2.90 0.09 24.28
CA SER A 271 -2.25 0.83 23.20
C SER A 271 -2.65 0.27 21.85
N THR A 272 -2.49 1.05 20.79
CA THR A 272 -2.86 0.65 19.43
C THR A 272 -1.77 1.03 18.43
N ALA A 273 -1.58 0.19 17.43
CA ALA A 273 -0.82 0.53 16.23
C ALA A 273 -1.75 0.44 15.02
N ILE A 274 -1.77 1.48 14.19
CA ILE A 274 -2.64 1.56 13.01
C ILE A 274 -1.77 1.78 11.78
N SER A 275 -2.04 1.02 10.73
CA SER A 275 -1.30 1.11 9.47
C SER A 275 -2.22 0.80 8.30
N GLY A 276 -2.92 1.82 7.79
CA GLY A 276 -3.91 1.63 6.73
C GLY A 276 -5.15 0.94 7.28
N ASP A 277 -5.60 -0.12 6.61
CA ASP A 277 -6.73 -0.94 7.07
C ASP A 277 -6.39 -1.81 8.29
N ASP A 278 -5.10 -2.01 8.61
CA ASP A 278 -4.66 -2.81 9.74
C ASP A 278 -4.67 -2.02 11.07
N LEU A 279 -5.27 -2.60 12.10
CA LEU A 279 -5.26 -2.17 13.49
C LEU A 279 -4.69 -3.29 14.37
N PHE A 280 -3.77 -2.98 15.26
CA PHE A 280 -3.35 -3.87 16.33
C PHE A 280 -3.67 -3.24 17.68
N VAL A 281 -4.44 -3.94 18.50
CA VAL A 281 -4.76 -3.56 19.87
C VAL A 281 -3.90 -4.38 20.82
N ILE A 282 -3.14 -3.69 21.66
CA ILE A 282 -2.21 -4.27 22.62
C ILE A 282 -2.73 -4.00 24.02
N VAL A 283 -3.06 -5.06 24.75
CA VAL A 283 -3.53 -4.99 26.13
C VAL A 283 -2.37 -5.35 27.06
N LYS A 284 -2.03 -4.44 27.97
CA LYS A 284 -0.95 -4.59 28.94
C LYS A 284 -1.50 -4.51 30.37
N ASP A 285 -0.82 -5.15 31.31
CA ASP A 285 -1.03 -4.84 32.72
C ASP A 285 -0.33 -3.53 33.12
N LYS A 286 -0.51 -3.11 34.38
CA LYS A 286 0.12 -1.89 34.92
C LYS A 286 1.64 -1.90 34.95
N SER A 287 2.26 -3.08 34.92
CA SER A 287 3.73 -3.20 34.88
C SER A 287 4.28 -3.02 33.46
N GLY A 288 3.41 -2.84 32.46
CA GLY A 288 3.78 -2.75 31.05
C GLY A 288 3.93 -4.13 30.40
N LYS A 289 3.65 -5.22 31.11
CA LYS A 289 3.70 -6.57 30.54
C LYS A 289 2.51 -6.75 29.59
N VAL A 290 2.82 -7.15 28.35
CA VAL A 290 1.81 -7.49 27.34
C VAL A 290 1.04 -8.73 27.78
N LEU A 291 -0.28 -8.60 27.92
CA LEU A 291 -1.20 -9.69 28.19
C LEU A 291 -1.83 -10.23 26.90
N LYS A 292 -2.07 -9.33 25.93
CA LYS A 292 -2.76 -9.67 24.67
C LYS A 292 -2.36 -8.76 23.52
N ILE A 293 -2.33 -9.32 22.31
CA ILE A 293 -2.29 -8.57 21.05
C ILE A 293 -3.39 -9.11 20.13
N VAL A 294 -4.27 -8.21 19.71
CA VAL A 294 -5.36 -8.48 18.76
C VAL A 294 -5.06 -7.71 17.48
N GLY A 295 -4.85 -8.43 16.38
CA GLY A 295 -4.86 -7.84 15.05
C GLY A 295 -6.30 -7.75 14.53
N ALA A 296 -6.63 -6.64 13.90
CA ALA A 296 -7.88 -6.40 13.24
C ALA A 296 -7.61 -5.72 11.89
N ASP A 297 -8.46 -5.98 10.90
CA ASP A 297 -8.35 -5.39 9.57
C ASP A 297 -9.72 -4.87 9.12
N ALA A 298 -9.77 -3.61 8.69
CA ALA A 298 -10.96 -2.96 8.14
C ALA A 298 -11.28 -3.56 6.77
N ARG A 299 -12.23 -4.49 6.74
CA ARG A 299 -12.63 -5.18 5.52
C ARG A 299 -13.26 -4.22 4.53
N GLY A 300 -12.84 -4.35 3.28
CA GLY A 300 -13.51 -3.69 2.17
C GLY A 300 -13.04 -2.26 1.95
N LEU A 301 -11.91 -1.82 2.51
CA LEU A 301 -11.29 -0.55 2.12
C LEU A 301 -11.08 -0.47 0.61
N GLY A 302 -10.58 -1.56 0.00
CA GLY A 302 -10.42 -1.63 -1.46
C GLY A 302 -11.74 -1.53 -2.23
N VAL A 303 -12.82 -2.11 -1.71
CA VAL A 303 -14.16 -2.00 -2.32
C VAL A 303 -14.69 -0.57 -2.18
N THR A 304 -14.59 -0.01 -0.97
CA THR A 304 -15.02 1.36 -0.64
C THR A 304 -14.26 2.39 -1.46
N ASN A 305 -12.94 2.24 -1.62
CA ASN A 305 -12.12 3.11 -2.47
C ASN A 305 -12.63 3.15 -3.91
N MET A 306 -12.90 1.98 -4.52
CA MET A 306 -13.38 1.90 -5.90
C MET A 306 -14.83 2.40 -6.05
N GLU A 307 -15.72 2.08 -5.11
CA GLU A 307 -17.09 2.60 -5.09
C GLU A 307 -17.09 4.13 -4.97
N THR A 308 -16.24 4.67 -4.10
CA THR A 308 -16.14 6.12 -3.92
C THR A 308 -15.57 6.80 -5.15
N ARG A 309 -14.57 6.19 -5.81
CA ARG A 309 -14.08 6.67 -7.12
C ARG A 309 -15.22 6.70 -8.14
N TYR A 310 -16.06 5.67 -8.21
CA TYR A 310 -17.23 5.66 -9.10
C TYR A 310 -18.18 6.83 -8.83
N ASN A 311 -18.47 7.12 -7.55
CA ASN A 311 -19.30 8.26 -7.18
C ASN A 311 -18.66 9.60 -7.60
N GLN A 312 -17.37 9.77 -7.33
CA GLN A 312 -16.62 10.99 -7.69
C GLN A 312 -16.52 11.17 -9.20
N VAL A 313 -16.44 10.07 -9.96
CA VAL A 313 -16.51 10.07 -11.43
C VAL A 313 -17.86 10.60 -11.89
N ALA A 314 -18.96 10.02 -11.43
CA ALA A 314 -20.29 10.47 -11.85
C ALA A 314 -20.50 11.97 -11.57
N GLU A 315 -20.04 12.47 -10.43
CA GLU A 315 -20.11 13.92 -10.12
C GLU A 315 -19.25 14.77 -11.07
N LEU A 316 -18.01 14.36 -11.37
CA LEU A 316 -17.15 15.10 -12.31
C LEU A 316 -17.77 15.17 -13.72
N TYR A 317 -18.42 14.10 -14.15
CA TYR A 317 -19.02 13.99 -15.50
C TYR A 317 -20.38 14.67 -15.64
N LYS A 318 -21.02 15.13 -14.55
CA LYS A 318 -22.15 16.08 -14.64
C LYS A 318 -21.71 17.44 -15.18
N GLY A 319 -20.43 17.79 -15.03
CA GLY A 319 -19.83 19.00 -15.56
C GLY A 319 -19.15 18.78 -16.90
N LYS A 320 -17.89 18.33 -16.86
CA LYS A 320 -16.95 18.46 -17.99
C LYS A 320 -16.13 17.20 -18.31
N GLY A 321 -16.24 16.14 -17.51
CA GLY A 321 -15.43 14.93 -17.65
C GLY A 321 -13.98 15.11 -17.23
N ILE A 322 -13.10 14.17 -17.60
CA ILE A 322 -11.67 14.22 -17.29
C ILE A 322 -10.94 15.01 -18.39
N GLN A 323 -10.34 16.15 -18.05
CA GLN A 323 -9.64 17.00 -19.02
C GLN A 323 -8.12 16.96 -18.83
N SER A 324 -7.65 16.64 -17.63
CA SER A 324 -6.24 16.69 -17.24
C SER A 324 -5.86 15.61 -16.24
N THR A 325 -4.55 15.39 -16.05
CA THR A 325 -4.03 14.54 -14.96
C THR A 325 -4.40 15.09 -13.59
N GLN A 326 -4.57 16.42 -13.46
CA GLN A 326 -5.00 17.03 -12.20
C GLN A 326 -6.44 16.65 -11.83
N ASP A 327 -7.36 16.55 -12.80
CA ASP A 327 -8.72 16.10 -12.53
C ASP A 327 -8.73 14.67 -11.95
N ILE A 328 -7.86 13.79 -12.45
CA ILE A 328 -7.70 12.41 -11.94
C ILE A 328 -7.17 12.44 -10.49
N LEU A 329 -6.21 13.33 -10.21
CA LEU A 329 -5.64 13.50 -8.89
C LEU A 329 -6.68 13.98 -7.87
N ASP A 330 -7.39 15.05 -8.20
CA ASP A 330 -8.39 15.64 -7.32
C ASP A 330 -9.52 14.64 -7.03
N LEU A 331 -9.95 13.90 -8.06
CA LEU A 331 -10.93 12.84 -7.94
C LEU A 331 -10.45 11.72 -7.00
N SER A 332 -9.23 11.23 -7.21
CA SER A 332 -8.67 10.14 -6.41
C SER A 332 -8.43 10.56 -4.97
N SER A 333 -7.91 11.77 -4.73
CA SER A 333 -7.71 12.34 -3.40
C SER A 333 -9.01 12.49 -2.63
N ARG A 334 -10.09 12.96 -3.28
CA ARG A 334 -11.43 12.99 -2.65
C ARG A 334 -11.93 11.59 -2.33
N ALA A 335 -11.79 10.66 -3.28
CA ALA A 335 -12.25 9.28 -3.08
C ALA A 335 -11.51 8.55 -1.95
N ILE A 336 -10.19 8.76 -1.83
CA ILE A 336 -9.38 8.23 -0.74
C ILE A 336 -9.81 8.86 0.59
N THR A 337 -9.97 10.18 0.63
CA THR A 337 -10.38 10.90 1.85
C THR A 337 -11.72 10.37 2.39
N ASP A 338 -12.71 10.22 1.52
CA ASP A 338 -14.04 9.70 1.87
C ASP A 338 -13.96 8.24 2.41
N ALA A 339 -13.14 7.40 1.79
CA ALA A 339 -12.95 6.02 2.22
C ALA A 339 -12.16 5.91 3.54
N ASP A 340 -11.13 6.75 3.71
CA ASP A 340 -10.31 6.83 4.92
C ASP A 340 -11.15 7.34 6.10
N LEU A 341 -12.00 8.34 5.91
CA LEU A 341 -12.93 8.80 6.96
C LEU A 341 -13.85 7.66 7.45
N LYS A 342 -14.32 6.83 6.53
CA LYS A 342 -15.13 5.66 6.86
C LYS A 342 -14.31 4.60 7.61
N MET A 343 -13.08 4.36 7.17
CA MET A 343 -12.15 3.43 7.81
C MET A 343 -11.78 3.87 9.22
N ASP A 344 -11.36 5.12 9.40
CA ASP A 344 -10.96 5.70 10.69
C ASP A 344 -12.13 5.67 11.67
N GLY A 345 -13.34 6.06 11.23
CA GLY A 345 -14.54 5.96 12.05
C GLY A 345 -14.86 4.53 12.50
N SER A 346 -14.59 3.55 11.63
CA SER A 346 -14.75 2.12 11.91
C SER A 346 -13.73 1.60 12.91
N ILE A 347 -12.45 1.93 12.71
CA ILE A 347 -11.33 1.58 13.59
C ILE A 347 -11.56 2.16 15.00
N GLU A 348 -11.90 3.44 15.11
CA GLU A 348 -12.14 4.09 16.41
C GLU A 348 -13.39 3.53 17.10
N ARG A 349 -14.47 3.23 16.36
CA ARG A 349 -15.65 2.60 16.95
C ARG A 349 -15.36 1.20 17.46
N TYR A 350 -14.58 0.41 16.72
CA TYR A 350 -14.15 -0.93 17.12
C TYR A 350 -13.26 -0.90 18.36
N LYS A 351 -12.26 -0.01 18.38
CA LYS A 351 -11.42 0.25 19.56
C LYS A 351 -12.26 0.64 20.78
N LYS A 352 -13.26 1.51 20.60
CA LYS A 352 -14.18 1.87 21.69
C LYS A 352 -14.96 0.66 22.21
N ALA A 353 -15.47 -0.20 21.34
CA ALA A 353 -16.17 -1.43 21.75
C ALA A 353 -15.26 -2.36 22.58
N ILE A 354 -13.98 -2.48 22.20
CA ILE A 354 -12.99 -3.23 23.00
C ILE A 354 -12.81 -2.60 24.38
N LEU A 355 -12.60 -1.28 24.46
CA LEU A 355 -12.40 -0.59 25.73
C LEU A 355 -13.61 -0.77 26.66
N GLU A 356 -14.83 -0.59 26.14
CA GLU A 356 -16.09 -0.78 26.87
C GLU A 356 -16.22 -2.19 27.47
N ARG A 357 -15.85 -3.23 26.73
CA ARG A 357 -15.89 -4.62 27.23
C ARG A 357 -14.77 -4.94 28.20
N LEU A 358 -13.57 -4.39 27.99
CA LEU A 358 -12.43 -4.58 28.90
C LEU A 358 -12.65 -3.93 30.27
N GLU A 359 -13.48 -2.88 30.38
CA GLU A 359 -13.82 -2.27 31.67
C GLU A 359 -14.40 -3.26 32.68
N SER A 360 -15.17 -4.22 32.18
CA SER A 360 -15.87 -5.21 32.99
C SER A 360 -15.08 -6.52 33.13
N ALA A 361 -13.96 -6.66 32.42
CA ALA A 361 -13.13 -7.86 32.42
C ALA A 361 -12.18 -7.92 33.62
N GLY A 362 -11.95 -9.13 34.13
CA GLY A 362 -10.79 -9.48 34.95
C GLY A 362 -9.72 -10.20 34.11
N PRO A 363 -8.49 -10.43 34.63
CA PRO A 363 -7.38 -10.99 33.85
C PRO A 363 -7.67 -12.34 33.17
N GLY A 364 -8.51 -13.18 33.78
CA GLY A 364 -8.95 -14.46 33.20
C GLY A 364 -10.12 -14.38 32.21
N GLY A 365 -10.74 -13.20 32.04
CA GLY A 365 -11.90 -12.97 31.16
C GLY A 365 -11.60 -12.08 29.95
N LEU A 366 -10.31 -11.84 29.65
CA LEU A 366 -9.90 -10.99 28.52
C LEU A 366 -10.40 -11.53 27.17
N ASP A 367 -10.32 -12.85 26.97
CA ASP A 367 -10.70 -13.48 25.70
C ASP A 367 -12.20 -13.37 25.46
N ASP A 368 -13.01 -13.59 26.51
CA ASP A 368 -14.47 -13.45 26.43
C ASP A 368 -14.89 -11.99 26.20
N ALA A 369 -14.20 -11.04 26.83
CA ALA A 369 -14.46 -9.61 26.64
C ALA A 369 -14.12 -9.14 25.22
N LEU A 370 -12.99 -9.59 24.67
CA LEU A 370 -12.58 -9.26 23.30
C LEU A 370 -13.52 -9.90 22.27
N LYS A 371 -13.93 -11.16 22.50
CA LYS A 371 -14.94 -11.84 21.69
C LYS A 371 -16.28 -11.11 21.69
N ALA A 372 -16.74 -10.68 22.86
CA ALA A 372 -17.98 -9.91 22.99
C ALA A 372 -17.89 -8.57 22.24
N ALA A 373 -16.76 -7.85 22.37
CA ALA A 373 -16.55 -6.58 21.67
C ALA A 373 -16.63 -6.74 20.15
N HIS A 374 -16.03 -7.81 19.64
CA HIS A 374 -16.06 -8.13 18.22
C HIS A 374 -17.45 -8.53 17.73
N LEU A 375 -18.19 -9.31 18.51
CA LEU A 375 -19.59 -9.65 18.22
C LEU A 375 -20.47 -8.40 18.15
N ASP A 376 -20.38 -7.51 19.13
CA ASP A 376 -21.16 -6.27 19.16
C ASP A 376 -20.84 -5.39 17.96
N TYR A 377 -19.55 -5.22 17.66
CA TYR A 377 -19.12 -4.41 16.53
C TYR A 377 -19.56 -5.04 15.20
N HIS A 378 -19.45 -6.36 15.07
CA HIS A 378 -19.90 -7.06 13.87
C HIS A 378 -21.39 -6.81 13.62
N GLN A 379 -22.24 -6.95 14.64
CA GLN A 379 -23.68 -6.64 14.55
C GLN A 379 -23.94 -5.18 14.18
N LEU A 380 -23.17 -4.25 14.72
CA LEU A 380 -23.26 -2.84 14.35
C LEU A 380 -22.89 -2.63 12.87
N SER A 381 -21.77 -3.19 12.42
CA SER A 381 -21.28 -3.02 11.05
C SER A 381 -22.14 -3.71 9.98
N THR A 382 -22.94 -4.72 10.35
CA THR A 382 -23.90 -5.34 9.43
C THR A 382 -25.21 -4.57 9.32
N THR A 383 -25.53 -3.72 10.30
CA THR A 383 -26.79 -2.95 10.35
C THR A 383 -26.62 -1.48 9.98
N ASP A 384 -25.43 -0.91 10.13
CA ASP A 384 -25.12 0.47 9.77
C ASP A 384 -24.02 0.52 8.69
N SER A 385 -24.42 0.92 7.48
CA SER A 385 -23.55 1.02 6.31
C SER A 385 -22.42 2.05 6.44
N LYS A 386 -22.43 2.89 7.49
CA LYS A 386 -21.34 3.80 7.83
C LYS A 386 -20.11 3.08 8.35
N PHE A 387 -20.25 1.88 8.91
CA PHE A 387 -19.13 1.15 9.47
C PHE A 387 -18.65 0.03 8.53
N MET A 388 -17.33 -0.06 8.36
CA MET A 388 -16.69 -1.22 7.73
C MET A 388 -16.71 -2.40 8.72
N GLN A 389 -16.80 -3.62 8.20
CA GLN A 389 -16.62 -4.81 9.02
C GLN A 389 -15.16 -4.89 9.47
N MET A 390 -14.91 -5.17 10.75
CA MET A 390 -13.57 -5.53 11.21
C MET A 390 -13.44 -7.04 11.15
N ARG A 391 -12.29 -7.54 10.69
CA ARG A 391 -11.92 -8.95 10.80
C ARG A 391 -10.82 -9.09 11.81
N THR A 392 -10.93 -10.02 12.74
CA THR A 392 -10.00 -10.13 13.86
C THR A 392 -9.21 -11.43 13.79
N ALA A 393 -7.98 -11.36 14.25
CA ALA A 393 -7.11 -12.51 14.49
C ALA A 393 -6.14 -12.16 15.61
N MET A 394 -5.71 -13.16 16.37
CA MET A 394 -4.98 -12.92 17.60
C MET A 394 -3.67 -13.70 17.63
N ILE A 395 -2.62 -13.04 18.14
CA ILE A 395 -1.29 -13.64 18.18
C ILE A 395 -1.19 -14.54 19.41
N PRO A 396 -0.86 -15.84 19.26
CA PRO A 396 -0.59 -16.70 20.40
C PRO A 396 0.66 -16.26 21.16
N ASN A 397 0.58 -16.15 22.49
CA ASN A 397 1.67 -15.93 23.45
C ASN A 397 3.05 -15.64 22.81
N CYS A 398 3.39 -14.36 22.66
CA CYS A 398 4.71 -13.98 22.17
C CYS A 398 5.77 -14.07 23.29
N VAL A 399 6.89 -14.71 22.98
CA VAL A 399 8.15 -14.48 23.68
C VAL A 399 8.64 -13.08 23.25
N PRO A 400 9.21 -12.25 24.15
CA PRO A 400 9.50 -10.81 23.91
C PRO A 400 10.66 -10.53 22.92
N LYS A 401 10.86 -11.36 21.90
CA LYS A 401 11.81 -11.09 20.81
C LYS A 401 11.07 -10.41 19.65
N ASN A 402 11.44 -9.16 19.34
CA ASN A 402 10.82 -8.34 18.30
C ASN A 402 10.67 -9.04 16.94
N ALA A 403 11.65 -9.83 16.49
CA ALA A 403 11.55 -10.58 15.24
C ALA A 403 10.41 -11.62 15.23
N CYS A 404 10.22 -12.35 16.33
CA CYS A 404 9.14 -13.34 16.45
C CYS A 404 7.75 -12.69 16.46
N ILE A 405 7.65 -11.49 17.04
CA ILE A 405 6.42 -10.68 17.05
C ILE A 405 6.10 -10.19 15.63
N LEU A 406 7.08 -9.68 14.88
CA LEU A 406 6.90 -9.20 13.50
C LEU A 406 6.52 -10.32 12.52
N ASP A 407 7.14 -11.50 12.64
CA ASP A 407 6.78 -12.65 11.81
C ASP A 407 5.35 -13.16 12.14
N SER A 408 4.96 -13.07 13.41
CA SER A 408 3.62 -13.44 13.87
C SER A 408 2.55 -12.42 13.45
N ILE A 409 2.88 -11.13 13.41
CA ILE A 409 2.07 -10.05 12.83
C ILE A 409 1.86 -10.31 11.34
N THR A 410 2.93 -10.65 10.61
CA THR A 410 2.87 -10.97 9.18
C THR A 410 1.99 -12.20 8.93
N ALA A 411 2.15 -13.25 9.73
CA ALA A 411 1.29 -14.44 9.65
C ALA A 411 -0.18 -14.11 9.95
N THR A 412 -0.44 -13.21 10.90
CA THR A 412 -1.78 -12.72 11.26
C THR A 412 -2.40 -11.89 10.14
N HIS A 413 -1.66 -10.95 9.55
CA HIS A 413 -2.12 -10.17 8.39
C HIS A 413 -2.43 -11.09 7.19
N ASN A 414 -1.52 -12.02 6.86
CA ASN A 414 -1.74 -12.99 5.79
C ASN A 414 -2.95 -13.87 6.05
N LEU A 415 -3.16 -14.28 7.31
CA LEU A 415 -4.37 -15.01 7.72
C LEU A 415 -5.63 -14.19 7.46
N LEU A 416 -5.66 -12.92 7.90
CA LEU A 416 -6.80 -12.03 7.69
C LEU A 416 -7.12 -11.83 6.21
N LYS A 417 -6.09 -11.67 5.36
CA LYS A 417 -6.27 -11.53 3.90
C LYS A 417 -6.72 -12.86 3.24
N GLU A 418 -6.21 -14.02 3.66
CA GLU A 418 -6.69 -15.32 3.14
C GLU A 418 -8.13 -15.63 3.58
N MET A 419 -8.51 -15.22 4.80
CA MET A 419 -9.92 -15.28 5.24
C MET A 419 -10.81 -14.41 4.35
N GLU A 420 -10.34 -13.24 3.90
CA GLU A 420 -11.05 -12.39 2.91
C GLU A 420 -11.39 -13.17 1.64
N VAL A 421 -10.35 -13.75 1.05
CA VAL A 421 -10.39 -14.40 -0.26
C VAL A 421 -11.40 -15.55 -0.24
N ARG A 422 -11.48 -16.22 0.92
CA ARG A 422 -12.35 -17.37 1.14
C ARG A 422 -13.75 -17.00 1.62
N GLY A 423 -14.04 -15.71 1.82
CA GLY A 423 -15.33 -15.25 2.36
C GLY A 423 -15.57 -15.78 3.77
N ILE A 424 -14.51 -16.00 4.54
CA ILE A 424 -14.60 -16.48 5.91
C ILE A 424 -14.82 -15.25 6.79
N ASP A 425 -16.06 -15.06 7.21
CA ASP A 425 -16.43 -14.06 8.21
C ASP A 425 -16.07 -14.61 9.60
N GLY A 426 -15.25 -13.89 10.36
CA GLY A 426 -14.54 -14.48 11.49
C GLY A 426 -14.91 -13.89 12.84
N HIS A 427 -15.69 -14.63 13.66
CA HIS A 427 -15.65 -14.62 15.14
C HIS A 427 -14.60 -15.59 15.72
N PHE A 428 -13.72 -16.09 14.86
CA PHE A 428 -12.82 -17.21 15.16
C PHE A 428 -11.37 -16.77 15.37
N GLY A 429 -11.12 -15.46 15.38
CA GLY A 429 -9.83 -14.85 15.69
C GLY A 429 -9.62 -14.53 17.16
N ASP A 430 -10.67 -14.61 17.98
CA ASP A 430 -10.69 -14.08 19.35
C ASP A 430 -9.97 -14.96 20.39
N SER A 431 -9.37 -16.07 19.95
CA SER A 431 -8.55 -16.96 20.78
C SER A 431 -7.30 -17.43 20.02
N CYS A 432 -6.23 -17.75 20.77
CA CYS A 432 -4.95 -18.23 20.20
C CYS A 432 -5.19 -19.50 19.38
N LEU A 433 -6.18 -20.29 19.80
CA LEU A 433 -6.59 -21.55 19.22
C LEU A 433 -7.31 -21.36 17.89
N GLY A 434 -8.14 -20.32 17.76
CA GLY A 434 -8.86 -20.02 16.53
C GLY A 434 -7.96 -19.47 15.42
N GLY A 435 -7.03 -18.57 15.76
CA GLY A 435 -5.97 -18.13 14.84
C GLY A 435 -5.06 -19.29 14.40
N ALA A 436 -4.60 -20.11 15.34
CA ALA A 436 -3.78 -21.29 15.05
C ALA A 436 -4.53 -22.40 14.28
N TYR A 437 -5.86 -22.51 14.44
CA TYR A 437 -6.69 -23.41 13.66
C TYR A 437 -6.70 -22.99 12.19
N TRP A 438 -6.99 -21.72 11.91
CA TRP A 438 -7.05 -21.24 10.53
C TRP A 438 -5.68 -21.17 9.88
N MET A 439 -4.62 -20.79 10.59
CA MET A 439 -3.26 -20.86 10.04
C MET A 439 -2.91 -22.29 9.59
N ARG A 440 -3.26 -23.31 10.39
CA ARG A 440 -3.08 -24.72 10.00
C ARG A 440 -3.96 -25.13 8.82
N LYS A 441 -5.25 -24.77 8.86
CA LYS A 441 -6.22 -25.11 7.80
C LYS A 441 -5.89 -24.45 6.45
N LEU A 442 -5.36 -23.23 6.50
CA LEU A 442 -4.97 -22.43 5.35
C LEU A 442 -3.51 -22.63 4.95
N LYS A 443 -2.77 -23.49 5.66
CA LYS A 443 -1.36 -23.79 5.44
C LYS A 443 -0.45 -22.54 5.48
N ILE A 444 -0.81 -21.57 6.32
CA ILE A 444 0.00 -20.38 6.56
C ILE A 444 1.12 -20.77 7.55
N PRO A 445 2.40 -20.58 7.19
CA PRO A 445 3.51 -20.92 8.07
C PRO A 445 3.42 -20.16 9.39
N PHE A 446 3.53 -20.88 10.51
CA PHE A 446 3.67 -20.27 11.84
C PHE A 446 5.15 -20.18 12.19
N PRO A 447 5.64 -19.05 12.74
CA PRO A 447 6.97 -19.02 13.34
C PRO A 447 6.92 -19.97 14.54
N SER A 448 7.49 -21.16 14.42
CA SER A 448 7.57 -22.06 15.57
C SER A 448 8.40 -21.37 16.64
N ALA A 449 7.84 -21.26 17.85
CA ALA A 449 8.64 -20.98 19.02
C ALA A 449 9.67 -22.12 19.11
N LYS A 450 10.93 -21.80 18.82
CA LYS A 450 12.07 -22.59 19.31
C LYS A 450 12.43 -22.10 20.69
#